data_AF-A0A858RBH2-F1
#
_entry.id   AF-A0A858RBH2-F1
#
_cell.length_a   1.000
_cell.length_b   1.000
_cell.length_c   1.000
_cell.angle_alpha   90.00
_cell.angle_beta   90.00
_cell.angle_gamma   90.00
#
_symmetry.space_group_name_H-M   'P 1'
#
loop_
_entity.id
_entity.type
_entity.pdbx_description
1 polymer ?
#
loop_
_entity_poly.entity_id
_entity_poly.type
_entity_poly.pdbx_seq_one_letter_code
_entity_poly.pdbx_strand_id
1 'polypeptide(L)'
;MAEQPRDQIQGSSIRHQVGNKPVNLNKAGREELMSVRGIGPGRADEIIAHRNQHGPFGSVSDLQQLNLVDPGEMAELRDRLTV
;
A
#
# COMPACT_ATOMS: atom_id res chain seq x y z
N MET A 1 -13.53 47.43 -26.42
CA MET A 1 -12.08 47.19 -26.31
C MET A 1 -11.84 46.84 -24.85
N ALA A 2 -12.01 45.56 -24.52
CA ALA A 2 -10.93 44.58 -24.38
C ALA A 2 -10.01 45.03 -23.23
N GLU A 3 -9.90 44.33 -22.11
CA GLU A 3 -9.69 42.88 -21.99
C GLU A 3 -10.36 42.32 -20.72
N GLN A 4 -11.00 41.16 -20.88
CA GLN A 4 -11.36 40.25 -19.78
C GLN A 4 -10.09 39.63 -19.17
N PRO A 5 -10.15 39.16 -17.91
CA PRO A 5 -9.01 38.73 -17.11
C PRO A 5 -8.38 37.44 -17.62
N ARG A 6 -7.04 37.38 -17.65
CA ARG A 6 -6.32 36.13 -17.88
C ARG A 6 -6.26 35.34 -16.59
N ASP A 7 -7.26 34.49 -16.46
CA ASP A 7 -7.17 33.17 -15.85
C ASP A 7 -5.80 32.53 -16.10
N GLN A 8 -5.13 32.13 -15.02
CA GLN A 8 -4.11 31.10 -15.09
C GLN A 8 -4.28 30.16 -13.89
N ILE A 9 -5.26 29.26 -14.03
CA ILE A 9 -5.21 27.94 -13.40
C ILE A 9 -4.18 27.06 -14.14
N GLN A 10 -3.25 26.49 -13.36
CA GLN A 10 -2.49 25.25 -13.57
C GLN A 10 -1.80 24.98 -12.21
N GLY A 11 -2.20 24.05 -11.34
CA GLY A 11 -2.83 22.75 -11.58
C GLY A 11 -1.77 21.65 -11.70
N SER A 12 -1.10 21.28 -10.60
CA SER A 12 -0.31 20.02 -10.38
C SER A 12 0.25 20.10 -8.94
N SER A 13 -0.05 19.25 -7.95
CA SER A 13 -0.66 17.93 -7.93
C SER A 13 -1.14 17.66 -6.50
N ILE A 14 -2.39 17.99 -6.19
CA ILE A 14 -3.11 17.31 -5.12
C ILE A 14 -3.55 15.95 -5.68
N ARG A 15 -2.65 14.96 -5.68
CA ARG A 15 -3.07 13.59 -5.98
C ARG A 15 -3.88 13.08 -4.80
N HIS A 16 -5.20 13.28 -4.91
CA HIS A 16 -6.26 12.39 -4.45
C HIS A 16 -5.88 11.40 -3.33
N GLN A 17 -5.97 11.81 -2.06
CA GLN A 17 -6.16 10.86 -0.95
C GLN A 17 -7.65 10.85 -0.56
N VAL A 18 -8.50 10.43 -1.49
CA VAL A 18 -9.86 10.01 -1.17
C VAL A 18 -9.82 8.51 -0.89
N GLY A 19 -9.63 8.16 0.40
CA GLY A 19 -10.35 7.03 0.98
C GLY A 19 -9.81 5.61 0.83
N ASN A 20 -8.49 5.37 0.79
CA ASN A 20 -7.99 4.02 1.08
C ASN A 20 -6.77 4.07 2.00
N LYS A 21 -6.98 3.93 3.32
CA LYS A 21 -5.89 3.92 4.30
C LYS A 21 -4.92 2.79 3.94
N PRO A 22 -3.61 3.07 3.82
CA PRO A 22 -2.64 2.03 3.56
C PRO A 22 -2.60 1.07 4.76
N VAL A 23 -2.63 -0.22 4.48
CA VAL A 23 -2.54 -1.29 5.46
C VAL A 23 -1.10 -1.35 5.95
N ASN A 24 -0.91 -1.05 7.24
CA ASN A 24 0.42 -0.97 7.82
C ASN A 24 0.91 -2.36 8.22
N LEU A 25 1.88 -2.97 7.53
CA LEU A 25 2.33 -4.35 7.76
C LEU A 25 2.80 -4.64 9.19
N ASN A 26 3.33 -3.63 9.89
CA ASN A 26 3.75 -3.79 11.28
C ASN A 26 2.57 -3.86 12.24
N LYS A 27 1.49 -3.14 11.93
CA LYS A 27 0.25 -3.07 12.75
C LYS A 27 -0.89 -3.94 12.22
N ALA A 28 -0.81 -4.37 10.97
CA ALA A 28 -1.85 -5.08 10.26
C ALA A 28 -2.01 -6.46 10.89
N GLY A 29 -3.24 -6.78 11.24
CA GLY A 29 -3.61 -8.14 11.63
C GLY A 29 -3.77 -9.02 10.41
N ARG A 30 -3.89 -10.33 10.66
CA ARG A 30 -4.19 -11.32 9.62
C ARG A 30 -5.36 -10.89 8.73
N GLU A 31 -6.43 -10.34 9.31
CA GLU A 31 -7.65 -9.96 8.59
C GLU A 31 -7.42 -8.74 7.70
N GLU A 32 -6.65 -7.76 8.19
CA GLU A 32 -6.29 -6.56 7.44
C GLU A 32 -5.43 -6.91 6.23
N LEU A 33 -4.49 -7.86 6.43
CA LEU A 33 -3.66 -8.43 5.37
C LEU A 33 -4.53 -9.24 4.39
N MET A 34 -5.42 -10.10 4.86
CA MET A 34 -6.36 -10.86 4.02
C MET A 34 -7.34 -9.97 3.23
N SER A 35 -7.62 -8.75 3.74
CA SER A 35 -8.45 -7.77 3.03
C SER A 35 -7.78 -7.26 1.75
N VAL A 36 -6.46 -7.42 1.68
CA VAL A 36 -5.65 -7.06 0.53
C VAL A 36 -5.77 -8.13 -0.55
N ARG A 37 -6.29 -7.74 -1.72
CA ARG A 37 -6.36 -8.64 -2.89
C ARG A 37 -4.97 -9.19 -3.19
N GLY A 38 -4.85 -10.52 -3.25
CA GLY A 38 -3.56 -11.20 -3.45
C GLY A 38 -2.86 -11.65 -2.17
N ILE A 39 -3.35 -11.29 -0.96
CA ILE A 39 -2.86 -11.88 0.29
C ILE A 39 -3.89 -12.86 0.83
N GLY A 40 -3.51 -14.14 0.91
CA GLY A 40 -4.34 -15.22 1.44
C GLY A 40 -4.05 -15.55 2.91
N PRO A 41 -4.79 -16.50 3.50
CA PRO A 41 -4.61 -16.92 4.89
C PRO A 41 -3.21 -17.41 5.24
N GLY A 42 -2.62 -18.28 4.42
CA GLY A 42 -1.25 -18.77 4.67
C GLY A 42 -0.21 -17.65 4.58
N ARG A 43 -0.45 -16.69 3.68
CA ARG A 43 0.43 -15.53 3.49
C ARG A 43 0.35 -14.59 4.69
N ALA A 44 -0.85 -14.29 5.17
CA ALA A 44 -1.07 -13.46 6.35
C ALA A 44 -0.43 -14.06 7.61
N ASP A 45 -0.43 -15.38 7.76
CA ASP A 45 0.19 -16.07 8.90
C ASP A 45 1.72 -15.96 8.84
N GLU A 46 2.32 -16.22 7.67
CA GLU A 46 3.74 -16.01 7.40
C GLU A 46 4.19 -14.57 7.69
N ILE A 47 3.36 -13.56 7.37
CA ILE A 47 3.68 -12.15 7.68
C ILE A 47 3.80 -11.96 9.19
N ILE A 48 2.86 -12.51 9.97
CA ILE A 48 2.86 -12.40 11.43
C ILE A 48 4.05 -13.18 12.03
N ALA A 49 4.31 -14.38 11.53
CA ALA A 49 5.43 -15.22 11.95
C ALA A 49 6.77 -14.54 11.66
N HIS A 50 6.97 -14.04 10.44
CA HIS A 50 8.15 -13.29 10.04
C HIS A 50 8.35 -12.07 10.92
N ARG A 51 7.29 -11.28 11.16
CA ARG A 51 7.37 -10.14 12.08
C ARG A 51 7.83 -10.54 13.49
N ASN A 52 7.43 -11.71 13.96
CA ASN A 52 7.79 -12.22 15.28
C ASN A 52 9.23 -12.75 15.33
N GLN A 53 9.70 -13.37 14.25
CA GLN A 53 11.03 -14.00 14.16
C GLN A 53 12.14 -13.01 13.75
N HIS A 54 11.89 -12.18 12.74
CA HIS A 54 12.84 -11.24 12.15
C HIS A 54 12.67 -9.80 12.66
N GLY A 55 11.51 -9.46 13.21
CA GLY A 55 11.18 -8.11 13.66
C GLY A 55 10.30 -7.34 12.65
N PRO A 56 10.12 -6.02 12.82
CA PRO A 56 9.21 -5.24 11.98
C PRO A 56 9.63 -5.24 10.50
N PHE A 57 8.63 -5.22 9.61
CA PHE A 57 8.85 -5.07 8.18
C PHE A 57 9.42 -3.68 7.89
N GLY A 58 10.52 -3.63 7.13
CA GLY A 58 11.13 -2.38 6.68
C GLY A 58 10.53 -1.83 5.40
N SER A 59 9.87 -2.67 4.59
CA SER A 59 9.19 -2.25 3.37
C SER A 59 8.15 -3.26 2.92
N VAL A 60 7.22 -2.81 2.06
CA VAL A 60 6.21 -3.67 1.43
C VAL A 60 6.81 -4.72 0.48
N SER A 61 8.03 -4.49 -0.01
CA SER A 61 8.79 -5.44 -0.84
C SER A 61 9.19 -6.71 -0.11
N ASP A 62 9.25 -6.69 1.21
CA ASP A 62 9.61 -7.86 2.01
C ASP A 62 8.58 -8.99 1.83
N LEU A 63 7.30 -8.62 1.68
CA LEU A 63 6.23 -9.55 1.31
C LEU A 63 6.49 -10.25 -0.03
N GLN A 64 7.13 -9.55 -0.98
CA GLN A 64 7.51 -10.13 -2.27
C GLN A 64 8.65 -11.14 -2.09
N GLN A 65 9.63 -10.78 -1.27
CA GLN A 65 10.80 -11.63 -1.01
C GLN A 65 10.39 -12.95 -0.36
N LEU A 66 9.38 -12.91 0.50
CA LEU A 66 8.78 -14.07 1.14
C LEU A 66 7.77 -14.81 0.24
N ASN A 67 7.61 -14.41 -1.04
CA ASN A 67 6.61 -14.97 -1.97
C ASN A 67 5.16 -14.93 -1.43
N LEU A 68 4.89 -13.99 -0.51
CA LEU A 68 3.58 -13.80 0.11
C LEU A 68 2.69 -12.93 -0.75
N VAL A 69 3.26 -12.21 -1.71
CA VAL A 69 2.55 -11.37 -2.67
C VAL A 69 3.10 -11.62 -4.06
N ASP A 70 2.20 -11.77 -5.02
CA ASP A 70 2.57 -11.89 -6.43
C ASP A 70 3.14 -10.58 -6.98
N PRO A 71 4.17 -10.63 -7.85
CA PRO A 71 4.79 -9.43 -8.41
C PRO A 71 3.81 -8.59 -9.25
N GLY A 72 2.81 -9.24 -9.86
CA GLY A 72 1.74 -8.57 -10.61
C GLY A 72 0.85 -7.72 -9.71
N GLU A 73 0.49 -8.22 -8.52
CA GLU A 73 -0.35 -7.49 -7.57
C GLU A 73 0.49 -6.49 -6.75
N MET A 74 1.77 -6.74 -6.51
CA MET A 74 2.62 -5.86 -5.69
C MET A 74 2.66 -4.40 -6.18
N ALA A 75 2.51 -4.16 -7.48
CA ALA A 75 2.44 -2.81 -8.02
C ALA A 75 1.23 -2.01 -7.51
N GLU A 76 0.08 -2.66 -7.35
CA GLU A 76 -1.12 -2.05 -6.76
C GLU A 76 -1.03 -2.07 -5.23
N LEU A 77 -0.46 -3.12 -4.66
CA LEU A 77 -0.37 -3.28 -3.21
C LEU A 77 0.61 -2.32 -2.56
N ARG A 78 1.72 -1.95 -3.20
CA ARG A 78 2.63 -0.94 -2.65
C ARG A 78 1.96 0.43 -2.47
N ASP A 79 0.90 0.72 -3.21
CA ASP A 79 0.10 1.94 -3.09
C ASP A 79 -0.88 1.84 -1.90
N ARG A 80 -1.28 0.61 -1.56
CA ARG A 80 -2.25 0.30 -0.49
C ARG A 80 -1.63 -0.30 0.77
N LEU A 81 -0.32 -0.51 0.82
CA LEU A 81 0.42 -1.07 1.94
C LEU A 81 1.47 -0.06 2.42
N THR A 82 1.74 -0.05 3.72
CA THR A 82 2.81 0.76 4.33
C THR A 82 3.49 -0.07 5.42
N VAL A 83 4.65 0.37 5.91
CA VAL A 83 5.28 -0.15 7.13
C VAL A 83 5.14 0.82 8.28
#